data_AF-X0V6Z5-F1
#
_entry.id   AF-X0V6Z5-F1
#
_cell.length_a   1.000
_cell.length_b   1.000
_cell.length_c   1.000
_cell.angle_alpha   90.00
_cell.angle_beta   90.00
_cell.angle_gamma   90.00
#
_symmetry.space_group_name_H-M   'P 1'
#
loop_
_entity.id
_entity.type
_entity.pdbx_description
1 polymer ?
#
loop_
_entity_poly.entity_id
_entity_poly.type
_entity_poly.pdbx_seq_one_letter_code
_entity_poly.pdbx_strand_id
1 'polypeptide(L)'
;MHGSYSSYNSSQLLEKEKKRLENIAGHDIAGIRQHFLNVNEETWKLQSEVGFGYNASFGFTREIGFRNDKYHPFFPLEENDKFLVIPMAIMDECLMNKKDIQKEYLDLIDTAERNNGVLVLNWHQRIFNEREYPGYSRIYEEIIQEGKKRKARFALL
;
A
#
# COMPACT_ATOMS: atom_id res chain seq x y z
N MET A 1 10.16 -3.89 -1.17
CA MET A 1 10.84 -3.06 -2.19
C MET A 1 9.92 -1.95 -2.69
N HIS A 2 10.46 -0.76 -2.94
CA HIS A 2 9.79 0.25 -3.76
C HIS A 2 10.32 0.20 -5.19
N GLY A 3 9.60 -0.45 -6.12
CA GLY A 3 10.05 -0.59 -7.51
C GLY A 3 10.06 0.74 -8.26
N SER A 4 11.02 0.94 -9.16
CA SER A 4 11.13 2.16 -9.98
C SER A 4 9.92 2.37 -10.91
N TYR A 5 9.79 3.57 -11.48
CA TYR A 5 8.65 3.92 -12.34
C TYR A 5 8.41 2.92 -13.49
N SER A 6 9.49 2.44 -14.12
CA SER A 6 9.44 1.57 -15.31
C SER A 6 9.61 0.08 -15.00
N SER A 7 9.77 -0.34 -13.74
CA SER A 7 9.98 -1.76 -13.45
C SER A 7 8.69 -2.59 -13.53
N TYR A 8 7.50 -1.97 -13.49
CA TYR A 8 6.22 -2.67 -13.47
C TYR A 8 5.98 -3.58 -14.70
N ASN A 9 6.61 -3.27 -15.82
CA ASN A 9 6.51 -4.02 -17.07
C ASN A 9 7.87 -4.61 -17.51
N SER A 10 8.82 -4.77 -16.59
CA SER A 10 10.16 -5.30 -16.91
C SER A 10 10.67 -6.23 -15.81
N SER A 11 10.57 -7.54 -16.08
CA SER A 11 11.12 -8.60 -15.21
C SER A 11 12.60 -8.38 -14.89
N GLN A 12 13.39 -8.00 -15.91
CA GLN A 12 14.83 -7.73 -15.77
C GLN A 12 15.12 -6.57 -14.80
N LEU A 13 14.34 -5.48 -14.86
CA LEU A 13 14.49 -4.36 -13.92
C LEU A 13 14.07 -4.76 -12.51
N LEU A 14 12.94 -5.46 -12.37
CA LEU A 14 12.47 -5.96 -11.08
C LEU A 14 13.51 -6.86 -10.41
N GLU A 15 14.05 -7.83 -11.16
CA GLU A 15 15.07 -8.76 -10.66
C GLU A 15 16.35 -8.02 -10.25
N LYS A 16 16.82 -7.08 -11.08
CA LYS A 16 18.01 -6.27 -10.78
C LYS A 16 17.81 -5.41 -9.54
N GLU A 17 16.67 -4.74 -9.41
CA GLU A 17 16.32 -3.90 -8.26
C GLU A 17 16.20 -4.73 -6.99
N LYS A 18 15.51 -5.88 -7.06
CA LYS A 18 15.32 -6.81 -5.95
C LYS A 18 16.66 -7.34 -5.45
N LYS A 19 17.48 -7.94 -6.32
CA LYS A 19 18.81 -8.46 -5.97
C LYS A 19 19.72 -7.40 -5.37
N ARG A 20 19.70 -6.19 -5.93
CA ARG A 20 20.49 -5.08 -5.39
C ARG A 20 20.05 -4.73 -3.97
N LEU A 21 18.74 -4.66 -3.71
CA LEU A 21 18.21 -4.34 -2.40
C LEU A 21 18.49 -5.46 -1.40
N GLU A 22 18.30 -6.73 -1.78
CA GLU A 22 18.61 -7.91 -0.95
C GLU A 22 20.08 -7.93 -0.54
N ASN A 23 21.00 -7.68 -1.48
CA ASN A 23 22.43 -7.60 -1.18
C ASN A 23 22.78 -6.49 -0.16
N ILE A 24 22.04 -5.38 -0.16
CA ILE A 24 22.24 -4.28 0.78
C ILE A 24 21.58 -4.59 2.13
N ALA A 25 20.38 -5.17 2.11
CA ALA A 25 19.59 -5.47 3.31
C ALA A 25 20.10 -6.70 4.06
N GLY A 26 20.77 -7.63 3.37
CA GLY A 26 21.27 -8.89 3.94
C GLY A 26 20.20 -9.97 4.15
N HIS A 27 19.02 -9.80 3.56
CA HIS A 27 17.91 -10.76 3.62
C HIS A 27 17.01 -10.65 2.39
N ASP A 28 16.19 -11.68 2.15
CA ASP A 28 15.24 -11.72 1.05
C ASP A 28 14.17 -10.62 1.17
N ILE A 29 13.76 -10.05 0.03
CA ILE A 29 12.72 -9.04 -0.01
C ILE A 29 11.44 -9.66 -0.56
N ALA A 30 10.50 -9.95 0.35
CA ALA A 30 9.24 -10.62 0.03
C ALA A 30 8.20 -9.70 -0.65
N GLY A 31 8.18 -8.41 -0.32
CA GLY A 31 7.12 -7.50 -0.75
C GLY A 31 7.52 -6.47 -1.80
N ILE A 32 6.57 -6.01 -2.60
CA ILE A 32 6.75 -4.86 -3.49
C ILE A 32 5.59 -3.85 -3.40
N ARG A 33 5.95 -2.55 -3.47
CA ARG A 33 5.04 -1.44 -3.71
C ARG A 33 5.59 -0.62 -4.88
N GLN A 34 4.95 -0.79 -6.02
CA GLN A 34 5.30 -0.18 -7.29
C GLN A 34 5.10 1.34 -7.28
N HIS A 35 6.02 2.06 -7.90
CA HIS A 35 5.89 3.50 -8.07
C HIS A 35 4.66 3.88 -8.88
N PHE A 36 4.04 5.00 -8.48
CA PHE A 36 2.82 5.52 -9.07
C PHE A 36 1.60 4.57 -9.01
N LEU A 37 1.68 3.49 -8.20
CA LEU A 37 0.71 2.40 -8.21
C LEU A 37 0.51 1.80 -9.62
N ASN A 38 1.56 1.82 -10.46
CA ASN A 38 1.55 1.24 -11.80
C ASN A 38 1.42 -0.28 -11.70
N VAL A 39 0.18 -0.77 -11.69
CA VAL A 39 -0.08 -2.21 -11.50
C VAL A 39 -1.27 -2.66 -12.34
N ASN A 40 -1.09 -3.82 -12.97
CA ASN A 40 -2.09 -4.57 -13.71
C ASN A 40 -1.81 -6.08 -13.55
N GLU A 41 -2.61 -6.94 -14.18
CA GLU A 41 -2.44 -8.39 -14.08
C GLU A 41 -1.05 -8.86 -14.54
N GLU A 42 -0.54 -8.31 -15.64
CA GLU A 42 0.80 -8.63 -16.14
C GLU A 42 1.88 -8.25 -15.13
N THR A 43 1.74 -7.09 -14.48
CA THR A 43 2.66 -6.64 -13.44
C THR A 43 2.73 -7.65 -12.29
N TRP A 44 1.59 -8.20 -11.88
CA TRP A 44 1.55 -9.22 -10.81
C TRP A 44 2.24 -10.52 -11.22
N LYS A 45 2.06 -10.98 -12.46
CA LYS A 45 2.77 -12.15 -12.98
C LYS A 45 4.28 -11.94 -12.93
N LEU A 46 4.76 -10.82 -13.48
CA LEU A 46 6.19 -10.49 -13.46
C LEU A 46 6.76 -10.41 -12.03
N GLN A 47 5.99 -9.83 -11.10
CA GLN A 47 6.41 -9.75 -9.70
C GLN A 47 6.45 -11.12 -9.02
N SER A 48 5.48 -12.00 -9.29
CA SER A 48 5.47 -13.39 -8.81
C SER A 48 6.67 -14.17 -9.37
N GLU A 49 6.95 -14.07 -10.67
CA GLU A 49 8.07 -14.74 -11.34
C GLU A 49 9.45 -14.33 -10.81
N VAL A 50 9.62 -13.06 -10.45
CA VAL A 50 10.84 -12.54 -9.80
C VAL A 50 10.93 -12.96 -8.32
N GLY A 51 9.90 -13.62 -7.81
CA GLY A 51 9.85 -14.22 -6.48
C GLY A 51 9.40 -13.26 -5.38
N PHE A 52 8.67 -12.19 -5.69
CA PHE A 52 7.93 -11.47 -4.63
C PHE A 52 6.78 -12.35 -4.15
N GLY A 53 6.50 -12.33 -2.85
CA GLY A 53 5.35 -13.02 -2.24
C GLY A 53 4.10 -12.14 -2.19
N TYR A 54 4.24 -10.80 -2.21
CA TYR A 54 3.09 -9.91 -2.22
C TYR A 54 3.32 -8.55 -2.90
N ASN A 55 2.22 -7.93 -3.31
CA ASN A 55 2.13 -6.55 -3.79
C ASN A 55 1.17 -5.71 -2.94
N ALA A 56 1.58 -4.48 -2.61
CA ALA A 56 0.77 -3.51 -1.85
C ALA A 56 0.49 -2.22 -2.65
N SER A 57 0.35 -2.32 -3.97
CA SER A 57 0.09 -1.20 -4.88
C SER A 57 -1.35 -1.08 -5.34
N PHE A 58 -2.19 -2.06 -5.06
CA PHE A 58 -3.57 -2.05 -5.53
C PHE A 58 -4.41 -1.06 -4.71
N GLY A 59 -4.59 0.14 -5.24
CA GLY A 59 -5.42 1.20 -4.66
C GLY A 59 -5.66 2.33 -5.66
N PHE A 60 -6.04 3.50 -5.16
CA PHE A 60 -6.29 4.69 -5.97
C PHE A 60 -5.12 5.68 -5.92
N THR A 61 -4.86 6.34 -7.05
CA THR A 61 -3.79 7.37 -7.17
C THR A 61 -4.29 8.79 -6.91
N ARG A 62 -5.61 9.01 -6.94
CA ARG A 62 -6.24 10.34 -6.83
C ARG A 62 -7.41 10.39 -5.86
N GLU A 63 -7.75 9.26 -5.25
CA GLU A 63 -8.89 9.08 -4.36
C GLU A 63 -8.45 8.22 -3.18
N ILE A 64 -9.33 8.09 -2.19
CA ILE A 64 -9.17 7.16 -1.07
C ILE A 64 -10.32 6.15 -1.13
N GLY A 65 -10.10 4.96 -0.57
CA GLY A 65 -11.11 3.92 -0.46
C GLY A 65 -10.64 2.56 -0.95
N PHE A 66 -11.52 1.58 -0.81
CA PHE A 66 -11.27 0.18 -1.18
C PHE A 66 -11.59 -0.04 -2.65
N ARG A 67 -10.55 -0.06 -3.49
CA ARG A 67 -10.71 -0.30 -4.93
C ARG A 67 -11.40 -1.64 -5.18
N ASN A 68 -12.46 -1.63 -5.99
CA ASN A 68 -13.28 -2.81 -6.32
C ASN A 68 -13.81 -3.57 -5.08
N ASP A 69 -14.14 -2.85 -4.00
CA ASP A 69 -14.63 -3.43 -2.74
C ASP A 69 -13.70 -4.53 -2.17
N LYS A 70 -12.40 -4.42 -2.44
CA LYS A 70 -11.39 -5.34 -1.90
C LYS A 70 -10.98 -4.88 -0.51
N TYR A 71 -11.60 -5.48 0.50
CA TYR A 71 -11.33 -5.22 1.92
C TYR A 71 -10.25 -6.13 2.52
N HIS A 72 -9.94 -7.25 1.85
CA HIS A 72 -9.00 -8.26 2.33
C HIS A 72 -7.91 -8.52 1.29
N PRO A 73 -6.75 -9.03 1.71
CA PRO A 73 -5.78 -9.60 0.79
C PRO A 73 -6.40 -10.66 -0.12
N PHE A 74 -5.99 -10.70 -1.38
CA PHE A 74 -6.52 -11.63 -2.37
C PHE A 74 -5.41 -12.14 -3.29
N PHE A 75 -5.62 -13.32 -3.88
CA PHE A 75 -4.74 -13.90 -4.89
C PHE A 75 -5.26 -13.48 -6.26
N PRO A 76 -4.50 -12.69 -7.05
CA PRO A 76 -4.98 -12.21 -8.34
C PRO A 76 -4.62 -13.12 -9.52
N LEU A 77 -3.76 -14.12 -9.28
CA LEU A 77 -3.25 -15.04 -10.28
C LEU A 77 -4.01 -16.38 -10.20
N GLU A 78 -3.59 -17.36 -10.98
CA GLU A 78 -4.21 -18.70 -11.03
C GLU A 78 -4.20 -19.41 -9.67
N GLU A 79 -5.07 -20.41 -9.50
CA GLU A 79 -5.44 -21.03 -8.21
C GLU A 79 -4.27 -21.63 -7.40
N ASN A 80 -3.14 -21.94 -8.04
CA ASN A 80 -1.95 -22.50 -7.39
C ASN A 80 -0.87 -21.45 -7.04
N ASP A 81 -1.05 -20.20 -7.46
CA ASP A 81 -0.10 -19.13 -7.17
C ASP A 81 -0.31 -18.59 -5.74
N LYS A 82 0.79 -18.37 -5.02
CA LYS A 82 0.78 -17.87 -3.62
C LYS A 82 1.00 -16.36 -3.54
N PHE A 83 1.00 -15.66 -4.67
CA PHE A 83 1.21 -14.23 -4.77
C PHE A 83 0.01 -13.46 -4.23
N LEU A 84 0.23 -12.68 -3.17
CA LEU A 84 -0.82 -11.96 -2.48
C LEU A 84 -0.87 -10.50 -2.91
N VAL A 85 -2.06 -9.97 -3.17
CA VAL A 85 -2.28 -8.52 -3.29
C VAL A 85 -2.96 -8.03 -2.04
N ILE A 86 -2.36 -7.03 -1.40
CA ILE A 86 -2.87 -6.38 -0.21
C ILE A 86 -3.41 -5.01 -0.62
N PRO A 87 -4.74 -4.81 -0.61
CA PRO A 87 -5.36 -3.59 -1.11
C PRO A 87 -5.03 -2.39 -0.21
N MET A 88 -4.58 -1.30 -0.83
CA MET A 88 -4.30 -0.02 -0.18
C MET A 88 -5.56 0.86 -0.21
N ALA A 89 -5.94 1.39 0.95
CA ALA A 89 -7.13 2.22 1.09
C ALA A 89 -6.83 3.72 1.13
N ILE A 90 -5.71 4.12 1.74
CA ILE A 90 -5.36 5.53 1.91
C ILE A 90 -3.92 5.75 1.43
N MET A 91 -3.75 6.73 0.55
CA MET A 91 -2.49 7.38 0.30
C MET A 91 -2.60 8.82 0.79
N ASP A 92 -1.66 9.25 1.63
CA ASP A 92 -1.56 10.61 2.20
C ASP A 92 -1.86 11.74 1.21
N GLU A 93 -1.30 11.71 0.01
CA GLU A 93 -1.50 12.74 -1.03
C GLU A 93 -2.95 12.86 -1.45
N CYS A 94 -3.72 11.78 -1.42
CA CYS A 94 -5.13 11.77 -1.79
C CYS A 94 -6.03 12.42 -0.72
N LEU A 95 -5.53 12.59 0.51
CA LEU A 95 -6.23 13.31 1.57
C LEU A 95 -6.15 14.84 1.39
N MET A 96 -5.12 15.33 0.67
CA MET A 96 -4.88 16.78 0.54
C MET A 96 -6.00 17.54 -0.15
N ASN A 97 -6.76 16.86 -1.02
CA ASN A 97 -7.85 17.44 -1.77
C ASN A 97 -9.22 17.31 -1.07
N LYS A 98 -9.25 16.80 0.17
CA LYS A 98 -10.48 16.54 0.91
C LYS A 98 -10.88 17.75 1.76
N LYS A 99 -12.18 18.06 1.76
CA LYS A 99 -12.75 19.15 2.56
C LYS A 99 -12.76 18.82 4.06
N ASP A 100 -13.08 17.58 4.39
CA ASP A 100 -13.16 17.08 5.77
C ASP A 100 -12.36 15.77 5.86
N ILE A 101 -11.05 15.90 6.06
CA ILE A 101 -10.12 14.77 6.12
C ILE A 101 -10.50 13.81 7.25
N GLN A 102 -10.96 14.36 8.38
CA GLN A 102 -11.32 13.55 9.55
C GLN A 102 -12.50 12.64 9.24
N LYS A 103 -13.60 13.20 8.72
CA LYS A 103 -14.74 12.40 8.32
C LYS A 103 -14.33 11.32 7.31
N GLU A 104 -13.50 11.66 6.34
CA GLU A 104 -13.07 10.76 5.27
C GLU A 104 -12.27 9.54 5.80
N TYR A 105 -11.29 9.75 6.70
CA TYR A 105 -10.58 8.59 7.27
C TYR A 105 -11.44 7.81 8.27
N LEU A 106 -12.35 8.46 9.01
CA LEU A 106 -13.25 7.78 9.94
C LEU A 106 -14.23 6.88 9.19
N ASP A 107 -14.81 7.36 8.08
CA ASP A 107 -15.71 6.57 7.21
C ASP A 107 -14.99 5.33 6.65
N LEU A 108 -13.69 5.43 6.34
CA LEU A 108 -12.89 4.28 5.88
C LEU A 108 -12.57 3.30 7.01
N ILE A 109 -12.30 3.77 8.23
CA ILE A 109 -12.16 2.91 9.41
C ILE A 109 -13.47 2.17 9.68
N ASP A 110 -14.61 2.86 9.65
CA ASP A 110 -15.95 2.26 9.80
C ASP A 110 -16.23 1.22 8.70
N THR A 111 -15.77 1.49 7.48
CA THR A 111 -15.93 0.55 6.35
C THR A 111 -15.04 -0.67 6.52
N ALA A 112 -13.80 -0.51 6.98
CA ALA A 112 -12.93 -1.63 7.30
C ALA A 112 -13.53 -2.50 8.43
N GLU A 113 -14.00 -1.88 9.51
CA GLU A 113 -14.59 -2.58 10.66
C GLU A 113 -15.84 -3.36 10.26
N ARG A 114 -16.77 -2.75 9.52
CA ARG A 114 -17.99 -3.43 9.04
C ARG A 114 -17.72 -4.64 8.16
N ASN A 115 -16.62 -4.63 7.42
CA ASN A 115 -16.23 -5.73 6.52
C ASN A 115 -15.19 -6.67 7.13
N ASN A 116 -14.80 -6.50 8.40
CA ASN A 116 -13.65 -7.20 9.00
C ASN A 116 -12.36 -7.08 8.17
N GLY A 117 -12.21 -5.97 7.44
CA GLY A 117 -11.16 -5.72 6.46
C GLY A 117 -9.85 -5.22 7.05
N VAL A 118 -8.86 -5.05 6.18
CA VAL A 118 -7.54 -4.48 6.50
C VAL A 118 -7.46 -3.07 5.93
N LEU A 119 -7.16 -2.09 6.78
CA LEU A 119 -6.88 -0.72 6.36
C LEU A 119 -5.37 -0.55 6.14
N VAL A 120 -4.95 -0.47 4.88
CA VAL A 120 -3.54 -0.22 4.53
C VAL A 120 -3.33 1.24 4.14
N LEU A 121 -2.31 1.84 4.76
CA LEU A 121 -1.91 3.23 4.57
C LEU A 121 -0.58 3.30 3.80
N ASN A 122 -0.52 4.14 2.76
CA ASN A 122 0.73 4.56 2.13
C ASN A 122 1.02 6.01 2.55
N TRP A 123 2.14 6.21 3.24
CA TRP A 123 2.51 7.50 3.80
C TRP A 123 3.94 7.85 3.39
N HIS A 124 4.11 9.00 2.76
CA HIS A 124 5.40 9.47 2.29
C HIS A 124 6.10 10.25 3.40
N GLN A 125 7.39 9.97 3.57
CA GLN A 125 8.26 10.62 4.55
C GLN A 125 8.25 12.16 4.46
N ARG A 126 8.03 12.75 3.28
CA ARG A 126 7.95 14.20 3.10
C ARG A 126 6.82 14.86 3.89
N ILE A 127 5.73 14.12 4.14
CA ILE A 127 4.57 14.63 4.87
C ILE A 127 4.89 15.02 6.31
N PHE A 128 5.96 14.45 6.88
CA PHE A 128 6.41 14.81 8.23
C PHE A 128 7.19 16.14 8.28
N ASN A 129 7.44 16.79 7.14
CA ASN A 129 8.02 18.13 7.12
C ASN A 129 6.93 19.19 7.33
N GLU A 130 6.76 19.65 8.57
CA GLU A 130 5.78 20.68 8.95
C GLU A 130 5.93 22.01 8.20
N ARG A 131 7.10 22.31 7.62
CA ARG A 131 7.28 23.52 6.82
C ARG A 131 6.63 23.41 5.44
N GLU A 132 6.60 22.21 4.87
CA GLU A 132 6.04 21.94 3.53
C GLU A 132 4.59 21.41 3.61
N TYR A 133 4.29 20.62 4.64
CA TYR A 133 3.01 19.93 4.84
C TYR A 133 2.47 20.16 6.26
N PRO A 134 2.18 21.43 6.65
CA PRO A 134 1.79 21.76 8.02
C PRO A 134 0.55 20.98 8.46
N GLY A 135 0.66 20.29 9.60
CA GLY A 135 -0.43 19.55 10.23
C GLY A 135 -0.75 18.18 9.62
N TYR A 136 -0.14 17.79 8.49
CA TYR A 136 -0.47 16.50 7.87
C TYR A 136 0.10 15.30 8.62
N SER A 137 1.22 15.46 9.34
CA SER A 137 1.76 14.42 10.22
C SER A 137 0.74 13.96 11.27
N ARG A 138 -0.08 14.89 11.78
CA ARG A 138 -1.12 14.63 12.80
C ARG A 138 -2.21 13.71 12.28
N ILE A 139 -2.53 13.75 11.00
CA ILE A 139 -3.55 12.87 10.41
C ILE A 139 -3.13 11.40 10.56
N TYR A 140 -1.85 11.09 10.32
CA TYR A 140 -1.33 9.74 10.55
C TYR A 140 -1.49 9.33 12.01
N GLU A 141 -1.11 10.20 12.95
CA GLU A 141 -1.26 9.93 14.38
C GLU A 141 -2.72 9.70 14.78
N GLU A 142 -3.65 10.54 14.31
CA GLU A 142 -5.08 10.43 14.56
C GLU A 142 -5.65 9.09 14.11
N ILE A 143 -5.30 8.63 12.90
CA ILE A 143 -5.74 7.32 12.38
C ILE A 143 -5.23 6.19 13.29
N ILE A 144 -3.97 6.25 13.74
CA ILE A 144 -3.41 5.26 14.66
C ILE A 144 -4.10 5.31 16.04
N GLN A 145 -4.37 6.50 16.58
CA GLN A 145 -5.07 6.64 17.87
C GLN A 145 -6.51 6.13 17.81
N GLU A 146 -7.23 6.43 16.72
CA GLU A 146 -8.58 5.91 16.53
C GLU A 146 -8.56 4.37 16.39
N GLY A 147 -7.59 3.81 15.66
CA GLY A 147 -7.38 2.37 15.59
C GLY A 147 -7.14 1.74 16.97
N LYS A 148 -6.31 2.36 17.82
CA LYS A 148 -6.07 1.89 19.20
C LYS A 148 -7.33 1.93 20.05
N LYS A 149 -8.10 3.01 19.98
CA LYS A 149 -9.38 3.17 20.68
C LYS A 149 -10.37 2.07 20.30
N ARG A 150 -10.39 1.67 19.02
CA ARG A 150 -11.20 0.56 18.49
C ARG A 150 -10.57 -0.83 18.67
N LYS A 151 -9.43 -0.93 19.37
CA LYS A 151 -8.69 -2.18 19.61
C LYS A 151 -8.28 -2.89 18.30
N ALA A 152 -7.95 -2.13 17.27
CA ALA A 152 -7.42 -2.65 16.02
C ALA A 152 -6.10 -3.39 16.24
N ARG A 153 -5.85 -4.40 15.39
CA ARG A 153 -4.56 -5.09 15.33
C ARG A 153 -3.66 -4.37 14.32
N PHE A 154 -2.44 -4.06 14.74
CA PHE A 154 -1.42 -3.45 13.89
C PHE A 154 -0.42 -4.51 13.44
N ALA A 155 -0.16 -4.57 12.14
CA ALA A 155 0.78 -5.50 11.54
C ALA A 155 1.70 -4.75 10.58
N LEU A 156 2.94 -5.24 10.46
CA LEU A 156 3.84 -4.86 9.39
C LEU A 156 3.58 -5.78 8.19
N LEU A 157 3.73 -5.24 6.99
CA LEU A 157 3.70 -5.99 5.74
C LEU A 157 5.04 -6.68 5.49
#